data_AF-A0A6N6PML9-F1
#
_entry.id   AF-A0A6N6PML9-F1
#
_cell.length_a   1.000
_cell.length_b   1.000
_cell.length_c   1.000
_cell.angle_alpha   90.00
_cell.angle_beta   90.00
_cell.angle_gamma   90.00
#
_symmetry.space_group_name_H-M   'P 1'
#
loop_
_entity.id
_entity.type
_entity.pdbx_description
1 polymer ?
#
loop_
_entity_poly.entity_id
_entity_poly.type
_entity_poly.pdbx_seq_one_letter_code
_entity_poly.pdbx_strand_id
1 'polypeptide(L)'
;MNPQLKWPLACTGTLVAGWLMGYVMGGGGPVSTPGGEAADRPDFQSEDAAAPGSSGRGEAAKDTPTAQAEEEKRSEMSLLGALRETNHLRRIHGIYDVVGKMSPREISSAIATAQRLPDKDRATLLPILVGKWAETDPQGAMTWVRTLPAGEDRDSALHGLAATLAKHDPGAALQFLGTVSKGQTASGAYHVVFDAWAVQNPTAAASQALGLPRGQARDIAIHATVGRWAQTDPQAAIAWASQIPDARTRRGVVSSAYGAWANSDPQAAGAAVLALPEGDVRRQALSTVVHTLGFRDPTAAVKLTEQMPAGQARNQAQMNIASSWANKDPQAAAAYATSLPPGDSRESVLIYVASSWARIDTNAALAWIEQLPDDDTKRNARHSAVQQWGQTDPQAAIDYLMKTHPEAQKDSGGTLAQVAGQWARNDPQQALAWARQIGDEKLRGNLLGSIAGSMADSDPAEAVSLISQLPPASQSDAAAQVASRWAANDPAAAGAWIGQLPEGDARSSAARSVAAQWARQDPVAATGWLERLPAGATRDAAVSAFTQQAVESDPEGAAAWASTIANQDVRNTDLERIARQWLRKDKTAAQNWINQSKAISAEMKQRLLPKK
;
A
#
# COMPACT_ATOMS: atom_id res chain seq x y z
N MET A 1 -0.50 3.45 -12.79
CA MET A 1 0.18 4.61 -12.16
C MET A 1 -0.05 4.51 -10.66
N ASN A 2 1.00 4.25 -9.88
CA ASN A 2 0.90 3.86 -8.46
C ASN A 2 1.66 4.89 -7.58
N PRO A 3 1.02 5.58 -6.61
CA PRO A 3 1.63 6.70 -5.89
C PRO A 3 2.40 6.33 -4.60
N GLN A 4 2.88 5.09 -4.44
CA GLN A 4 3.38 4.58 -3.14
C GLN A 4 4.90 4.60 -2.88
N LEU A 5 5.74 5.27 -3.68
CA LEU A 5 7.21 5.27 -3.43
C LEU A 5 7.81 6.68 -3.36
N LYS A 6 7.70 7.37 -2.21
CA LYS A 6 8.48 8.60 -1.90
C LYS A 6 8.84 8.69 -0.41
N TRP A 7 9.71 7.81 0.11
CA TRP A 7 10.21 7.90 1.50
C TRP A 7 11.70 7.53 1.79
N PRO A 8 12.68 7.59 0.86
CA PRO A 8 14.07 7.24 1.23
C PRO A 8 14.90 8.36 1.88
N LEU A 9 14.45 9.62 1.92
CA LEU A 9 15.28 10.75 2.40
C LEU A 9 15.29 10.95 3.93
N ALA A 10 14.39 10.31 4.69
CA ALA A 10 14.27 10.53 6.14
C ALA A 10 15.25 9.69 6.99
N CYS A 11 15.81 8.60 6.45
CA CYS A 11 16.62 7.65 7.23
C CYS A 11 18.14 7.96 7.22
N THR A 12 18.61 8.85 6.34
CA THR A 12 20.05 9.16 6.21
C THR A 12 20.56 10.14 7.27
N GLY A 13 19.69 10.99 7.83
CA GLY A 13 20.08 12.01 8.83
C GLY A 13 20.40 11.45 10.22
N THR A 14 19.77 10.35 10.64
CA THR A 14 19.86 9.83 12.02
C THR A 14 21.09 8.96 12.28
N LEU A 15 21.63 8.27 11.26
CA LEU A 15 22.83 7.43 11.41
C LEU A 15 24.14 8.24 11.50
N VAL A 16 24.16 9.46 10.96
CA VAL A 16 25.37 10.32 10.92
C VAL A 16 25.64 11.00 12.27
N ALA A 17 24.61 11.24 13.09
CA ALA A 17 24.75 11.90 14.38
C ALA A 17 25.56 11.09 15.41
N GLY A 18 25.59 9.76 15.29
CA GLY A 18 26.37 8.89 16.19
C GLY A 18 27.87 8.88 15.91
N TRP A 19 28.31 9.26 14.70
CA TRP A 19 29.69 9.04 14.26
C TRP A 19 30.60 10.27 14.41
N LEU A 20 30.05 11.49 14.28
CA LEU A 20 30.83 12.72 14.46
C LEU A 20 31.36 12.91 15.90
N MET A 21 30.74 12.31 16.91
CA MET A 21 31.25 12.34 18.29
C MET A 21 32.51 11.49 18.50
N GLY A 22 32.76 10.47 17.67
CA GLY A 22 33.93 9.59 17.82
C GLY A 22 35.24 10.19 17.31
N TYR A 23 35.18 11.11 16.34
CA TYR A 23 36.38 11.65 15.68
C TYR A 23 37.05 12.80 16.45
N VAL A 24 36.32 13.47 17.36
CA VAL A 24 36.85 14.62 18.12
C VAL A 24 37.60 14.20 19.40
N MET A 25 37.39 12.99 19.93
CA MET A 25 38.00 12.55 21.20
C MET A 25 39.20 11.59 21.08
N GLY A 26 39.60 11.16 19.87
CA GLY A 26 40.56 10.06 19.66
C GLY A 26 41.98 10.44 19.19
N GLY A 27 42.41 11.69 19.28
CA GLY A 27 43.70 12.16 18.76
C GLY A 27 44.84 12.05 19.77
N GLY A 28 45.28 10.84 20.12
CA GLY A 28 46.47 10.63 20.94
C GLY A 28 47.15 9.30 20.63
N GLY A 29 48.32 9.35 19.99
CA GLY A 29 49.19 8.17 19.85
C GLY A 29 50.57 8.48 19.23
N PRO A 30 51.63 7.74 19.59
CA PRO A 30 53.01 8.24 19.66
C PRO A 30 54.05 7.49 18.78
N VAL A 31 55.25 8.12 18.68
CA VAL A 31 56.61 7.57 18.46
C VAL A 31 56.95 6.83 17.14
N SER A 32 58.02 7.33 16.53
CA SER A 32 58.67 6.87 15.29
C SER A 32 59.99 6.14 15.54
N THR A 33 60.39 5.27 14.59
CA THR A 33 61.75 4.97 14.03
C THR A 33 61.86 3.50 13.52
N PRO A 34 62.89 3.08 12.74
CA PRO A 34 63.49 3.69 11.52
C PRO A 34 63.94 2.65 10.43
N GLY A 35 64.46 3.15 9.28
CA GLY A 35 65.37 2.44 8.34
C GLY A 35 64.93 2.48 6.87
N GLY A 36 65.75 2.78 5.84
CA GLY A 36 67.18 3.10 5.76
C GLY A 36 67.58 3.54 4.33
N GLU A 37 68.71 4.29 4.27
CA GLU A 37 69.77 4.40 3.24
C GLU A 37 69.42 4.66 1.75
N ALA A 38 69.82 5.81 1.18
CA ALA A 38 71.16 6.23 0.68
C ALA A 38 71.24 6.03 -0.85
N ALA A 39 71.92 6.79 -1.70
CA ALA A 39 72.67 8.04 -1.70
C ALA A 39 72.82 8.44 -3.20
N ASP A 40 72.91 9.72 -3.52
CA ASP A 40 74.06 10.34 -4.21
C ASP A 40 73.71 11.70 -4.84
N ARG A 41 74.58 12.65 -4.52
CA ARG A 41 74.83 13.98 -5.10
C ARG A 41 76.16 13.86 -5.90
N PRO A 42 76.60 14.80 -6.78
CA PRO A 42 76.57 16.24 -6.52
C PRO A 42 76.52 17.23 -7.72
N ASP A 43 76.27 18.50 -7.33
CA ASP A 43 76.80 19.81 -7.77
C ASP A 43 77.04 20.16 -9.26
N PHE A 44 76.57 21.37 -9.64
CA PHE A 44 77.37 22.59 -9.97
C PHE A 44 76.38 23.74 -10.33
N GLN A 45 76.23 24.80 -9.51
CA GLN A 45 76.71 26.19 -9.71
C GLN A 45 76.53 26.75 -11.13
N SER A 46 75.60 27.72 -11.32
CA SER A 46 75.82 29.19 -11.50
C SER A 46 76.49 29.51 -12.85
N GLU A 47 76.09 30.47 -13.69
CA GLU A 47 75.65 31.85 -13.50
C GLU A 47 75.23 32.42 -14.88
N ASP A 48 74.53 33.55 -14.85
CA ASP A 48 74.59 34.67 -15.79
C ASP A 48 73.88 34.71 -17.17
N ALA A 49 72.95 35.69 -17.20
CA ALA A 49 72.90 36.86 -18.07
C ALA A 49 72.19 36.82 -19.45
N ALA A 50 71.03 37.51 -19.45
CA ALA A 50 70.51 38.53 -20.39
C ALA A 50 71.40 38.89 -21.62
N ALA A 51 70.95 39.16 -22.86
CA ALA A 51 69.73 39.75 -23.47
C ALA A 51 69.88 39.62 -25.02
N PRO A 52 69.22 40.41 -25.92
CA PRO A 52 67.79 40.65 -26.18
C PRO A 52 67.37 40.40 -27.67
N GLY A 53 66.06 40.29 -27.90
CA GLY A 53 65.35 40.92 -29.02
C GLY A 53 65.30 40.24 -30.40
N SER A 54 64.10 39.80 -30.81
CA SER A 54 63.56 40.13 -32.14
C SER A 54 62.05 39.87 -32.22
N SER A 55 61.33 40.91 -32.63
CA SER A 55 59.91 40.91 -33.03
C SER A 55 59.64 39.96 -34.21
N GLY A 56 58.50 39.25 -34.20
CA GLY A 56 57.97 38.65 -35.41
C GLY A 56 56.94 37.53 -35.23
N ARG A 57 55.66 37.92 -35.16
CA ARG A 57 54.47 37.19 -35.64
C ARG A 57 54.21 35.75 -35.15
N GLY A 58 53.20 35.67 -34.29
CA GLY A 58 51.96 34.96 -34.62
C GLY A 58 52.03 33.44 -34.59
N GLU A 59 51.91 32.86 -33.40
CA GLU A 59 51.44 31.49 -33.25
C GLU A 59 50.31 31.47 -32.23
N ALA A 60 49.17 30.92 -32.66
CA ALA A 60 47.94 30.84 -31.89
C ALA A 60 48.19 30.12 -30.57
N ALA A 61 48.00 30.82 -29.45
CA ALA A 61 47.93 30.21 -28.14
C ALA A 61 46.74 29.25 -28.12
N LYS A 62 47.02 27.95 -28.17
CA LYS A 62 46.07 26.92 -27.79
C LYS A 62 45.67 27.19 -26.34
N ASP A 63 44.38 27.41 -26.11
CA ASP A 63 43.75 27.53 -24.79
C ASP A 63 44.17 26.35 -23.91
N THR A 64 45.17 26.57 -23.07
CA THR A 64 45.52 25.63 -22.00
C THR A 64 44.59 25.98 -20.83
N PRO A 65 43.75 25.04 -20.33
CA PRO A 65 42.87 25.33 -19.22
C PRO A 65 43.69 25.83 -18.04
N THR A 66 43.22 26.89 -17.35
CA THR A 66 43.85 27.35 -16.11
C THR A 66 43.84 26.20 -15.09
N ALA A 67 44.86 26.11 -14.21
CA ALA A 67 44.95 25.04 -13.20
C ALA A 67 43.66 24.88 -12.36
N GLN A 68 42.94 25.99 -12.14
CA GLN A 68 41.64 26.02 -11.47
C GLN A 68 40.52 25.33 -12.27
N ALA A 69 40.50 25.46 -13.60
CA ALA A 69 39.53 24.79 -14.46
C ALA A 69 39.78 23.27 -14.58
N GLU A 70 41.03 22.84 -14.41
CA GLU A 70 41.36 21.41 -14.33
C GLU A 70 40.93 20.80 -12.99
N GLU A 71 41.05 21.56 -11.90
CA GLU A 71 40.62 21.17 -10.56
C GLU A 71 39.09 21.03 -10.48
N GLU A 72 38.35 22.01 -11.01
CA GLU A 72 36.89 21.95 -11.16
C GLU A 72 36.45 20.69 -11.94
N LYS A 73 37.05 20.43 -13.10
CA LYS A 73 36.75 19.25 -13.91
C LYS A 73 37.06 17.94 -13.17
N ARG A 74 38.15 17.89 -12.41
CA ARG A 74 38.55 16.69 -11.64
C ARG A 74 37.54 16.39 -10.53
N SER A 75 37.11 17.43 -9.82
CA SER A 75 36.11 17.34 -8.76
C SER A 75 34.74 16.93 -9.31
N GLU A 76 34.33 17.46 -10.46
CA GLU A 76 33.09 17.04 -11.16
C GLU A 76 33.14 15.60 -11.65
N MET A 77 34.25 15.15 -12.25
CA MET A 77 34.41 13.76 -12.66
C MET A 77 34.37 12.79 -11.49
N SER A 78 34.96 13.18 -10.35
CA SER A 78 34.93 12.38 -9.12
C SER A 78 33.51 12.26 -8.57
N LEU A 79 32.73 13.35 -8.62
CA LEU A 79 31.33 13.37 -8.19
C LEU A 79 30.45 12.48 -9.07
N LEU A 80 30.59 12.58 -10.40
CA LEU A 80 29.88 11.73 -11.35
C LEU A 80 30.30 10.25 -11.24
N GLY A 81 31.56 9.99 -10.91
CA GLY A 81 32.06 8.66 -10.60
C GLY A 81 31.37 8.06 -9.39
N ALA A 82 31.29 8.80 -8.28
CA ALA A 82 30.59 8.37 -7.07
C ALA A 82 29.10 8.08 -7.33
N LEU A 83 28.44 8.91 -8.15
CA LEU A 83 27.04 8.76 -8.51
C LEU A 83 26.72 7.45 -9.25
N ARG A 84 27.68 6.88 -9.99
CA ARG A 84 27.52 5.62 -10.73
C ARG A 84 27.52 4.37 -9.84
N GLU A 85 27.82 4.51 -8.55
CA GLU A 85 27.80 3.39 -7.62
C GLU A 85 26.39 2.79 -7.46
N THR A 86 26.33 1.48 -7.63
CA THR A 86 25.10 0.68 -7.62
C THR A 86 24.57 0.50 -6.21
N ASN A 87 25.47 0.35 -5.23
CA ASN A 87 25.10 0.26 -3.83
C ASN A 87 24.75 1.64 -3.28
N HIS A 88 23.50 1.81 -2.82
CA HIS A 88 23.00 3.10 -2.35
C HIS A 88 23.84 3.72 -1.23
N LEU A 89 24.25 2.94 -0.23
CA LEU A 89 25.02 3.45 0.92
C LEU A 89 26.42 3.90 0.50
N ARG A 90 27.10 3.10 -0.33
CA ARG A 90 28.43 3.45 -0.86
C ARG A 90 28.37 4.67 -1.78
N ARG A 91 27.34 4.76 -2.62
CA ARG A 91 27.10 5.93 -3.47
C ARG A 91 27.00 7.21 -2.65
N ILE A 92 26.11 7.20 -1.64
CA ILE A 92 25.91 8.37 -0.79
C ILE A 92 27.20 8.72 -0.04
N HIS A 93 27.90 7.74 0.52
CA HIS A 93 29.19 7.96 1.19
C HIS A 93 30.23 8.60 0.25
N GLY A 94 30.43 8.03 -0.95
CA GLY A 94 31.37 8.57 -1.92
C GLY A 94 31.04 9.99 -2.38
N ILE A 95 29.76 10.32 -2.51
CA ILE A 95 29.31 11.69 -2.82
C ILE A 95 29.71 12.65 -1.69
N TYR A 96 29.43 12.30 -0.43
CA TYR A 96 29.81 13.15 0.71
C TYR A 96 31.32 13.33 0.84
N ASP A 97 32.11 12.28 0.58
CA ASP A 97 33.57 12.35 0.61
C ASP A 97 34.15 13.29 -0.44
N VAL A 98 33.55 13.31 -1.64
CA VAL A 98 33.96 14.22 -2.72
C VAL A 98 33.52 15.65 -2.40
N VAL A 99 32.23 15.85 -2.09
CA VAL A 99 31.67 17.18 -1.80
C VAL A 99 32.32 17.82 -0.57
N GLY A 100 32.69 17.02 0.43
CA GLY A 100 33.38 17.49 1.64
C GLY A 100 34.75 18.13 1.38
N LYS A 101 35.39 17.81 0.25
CA LYS A 101 36.72 18.30 -0.14
C LYS A 101 36.67 19.47 -1.15
N MET A 102 35.50 19.79 -1.67
CA MET A 102 35.33 20.84 -2.68
C MET A 102 35.42 22.24 -2.06
N SER A 103 36.06 23.15 -2.78
CA SER A 103 36.03 24.59 -2.54
C SER A 103 34.66 25.19 -2.91
N PRO A 104 34.30 26.39 -2.40
CA PRO A 104 33.04 27.06 -2.74
C PRO A 104 32.81 27.26 -4.25
N ARG A 105 33.89 27.47 -5.00
CA ARG A 105 33.84 27.62 -6.46
C ARG A 105 33.55 26.30 -7.16
N GLU A 106 34.18 25.21 -6.74
CA GLU A 106 33.90 23.86 -7.25
C GLU A 106 32.47 23.42 -6.93
N ILE A 107 31.95 23.78 -5.74
CA ILE A 107 30.55 23.51 -5.38
C ILE A 107 29.61 24.26 -6.32
N SER A 108 29.90 25.52 -6.65
CA SER A 108 29.09 26.31 -7.59
C SER A 108 29.07 25.69 -8.99
N SER A 109 30.22 25.22 -9.48
CA SER A 109 30.31 24.48 -10.76
C SER A 109 29.54 23.16 -10.71
N ALA A 110 29.71 22.40 -9.63
CA ALA A 110 29.03 21.12 -9.43
C ALA A 110 27.50 21.28 -9.36
N ILE A 111 26.98 22.38 -8.79
CA ILE A 111 25.54 22.69 -8.81
C ILE A 111 25.04 22.90 -10.25
N ALA A 112 25.78 23.67 -11.06
CA ALA A 112 25.42 23.87 -12.47
C ALA A 112 25.45 22.56 -13.27
N THR A 113 26.40 21.67 -12.95
CA THR A 113 26.49 20.33 -13.53
C THR A 113 25.32 19.45 -13.08
N ALA A 114 24.97 19.45 -11.79
CA ALA A 114 23.83 18.71 -11.25
C ALA A 114 22.50 19.12 -11.87
N GLN A 115 22.31 20.41 -12.19
CA GLN A 115 21.10 20.91 -12.85
C GLN A 115 20.87 20.33 -14.25
N ARG A 116 21.92 19.83 -14.91
CA ARG A 116 21.84 19.23 -16.26
C ARG A 116 21.63 17.71 -16.24
N LEU A 117 21.62 17.09 -15.06
CA LEU A 117 21.45 15.64 -14.90
C LEU A 117 19.97 15.21 -14.92
N PRO A 118 19.69 13.92 -15.18
CA PRO A 118 18.35 13.36 -15.04
C PRO A 118 17.76 13.59 -13.64
N ASP A 119 16.44 13.69 -13.53
CA ASP A 119 15.73 14.10 -12.31
C ASP A 119 16.15 13.30 -11.06
N LYS A 120 16.30 11.98 -11.18
CA LYS A 120 16.72 11.10 -10.08
C LYS A 120 18.08 11.47 -9.50
N ASP A 121 19.03 11.80 -10.36
CA ASP A 121 20.41 12.11 -10.00
C ASP A 121 20.51 13.54 -9.49
N ARG A 122 19.81 14.47 -10.15
CA ARG A 122 19.67 15.86 -9.72
C ARG A 122 19.06 15.97 -8.33
N ALA A 123 17.96 15.28 -8.07
CA ALA A 123 17.30 15.24 -6.76
C ALA A 123 18.20 14.64 -5.65
N THR A 124 19.17 13.80 -6.00
CA THR A 124 20.14 13.25 -5.05
C THR A 124 21.26 14.26 -4.73
N LEU A 125 21.82 14.92 -5.74
CA LEU A 125 23.00 15.77 -5.59
C LEU A 125 22.70 17.18 -5.11
N LEU A 126 21.61 17.79 -5.59
CA LEU A 126 21.27 19.18 -5.31
C LEU A 126 21.18 19.51 -3.80
N PRO A 127 20.49 18.73 -2.94
CA PRO A 127 20.44 19.02 -1.50
C PRO A 127 21.81 18.91 -0.83
N ILE A 128 22.67 17.98 -1.26
CA ILE A 128 23.99 17.75 -0.67
C ILE A 128 24.94 18.91 -1.00
N LEU A 129 24.98 19.31 -2.28
CA LEU A 129 25.83 20.41 -2.76
C LEU A 129 25.40 21.74 -2.15
N VAL A 130 24.09 22.02 -2.12
CA VAL A 130 23.55 23.26 -1.55
C VAL A 130 23.76 23.30 -0.04
N GLY A 131 23.63 22.16 0.66
CA GLY A 131 23.97 22.06 2.07
C GLY A 131 25.44 22.38 2.32
N LYS A 132 26.35 21.78 1.54
CA LYS A 132 27.79 22.07 1.65
C LYS A 132 28.11 23.53 1.36
N TRP A 133 27.49 24.11 0.32
CA TRP A 133 27.65 25.53 0.03
C TRP A 133 27.25 26.38 1.24
N ALA A 134 26.10 26.08 1.85
CA ALA A 134 25.58 26.80 3.00
C ALA A 134 26.47 26.70 4.26
N GLU A 135 27.28 25.65 4.41
CA GLU A 135 28.27 25.55 5.51
C GLU A 135 29.36 26.63 5.37
N THR A 136 29.71 27.00 4.14
CA THR A 136 30.80 27.95 3.85
C THR A 136 30.30 29.36 3.56
N ASP A 137 29.17 29.49 2.86
CA ASP A 137 28.56 30.74 2.45
C ASP A 137 27.02 30.62 2.50
N PRO A 138 26.43 30.76 3.70
CA PRO A 138 24.98 30.63 3.88
C PRO A 138 24.19 31.71 3.13
N GLN A 139 24.75 32.92 2.98
CA GLN A 139 24.05 34.03 2.31
C GLN A 139 24.02 33.86 0.80
N GLY A 140 25.11 33.40 0.19
CA GLY A 140 25.15 33.05 -1.23
C GLY A 140 24.17 31.93 -1.55
N ALA A 141 24.17 30.85 -0.76
CA ALA A 141 23.24 29.75 -0.93
C ALA A 141 21.77 30.18 -0.77
N MET A 142 21.43 30.98 0.26
CA MET A 142 20.09 31.55 0.44
C MET A 142 19.65 32.43 -0.74
N THR A 143 20.55 33.26 -1.26
CA THR A 143 20.29 34.12 -2.41
C THR A 143 19.99 33.30 -3.65
N TRP A 144 20.81 32.28 -3.92
CA TRP A 144 20.64 31.41 -5.07
C TRP A 144 19.33 30.60 -5.00
N VAL A 145 18.98 30.03 -3.84
CA VAL A 145 17.71 29.28 -3.69
C VAL A 145 16.48 30.16 -3.99
N ARG A 146 16.52 31.46 -3.66
CA ARG A 146 15.44 32.40 -4.02
C ARG A 146 15.27 32.58 -5.52
N THR A 147 16.34 32.42 -6.30
CA THR A 147 16.29 32.57 -7.78
C THR A 147 15.67 31.38 -8.51
N LEU A 148 15.69 30.19 -7.90
CA LEU A 148 15.10 28.99 -8.50
C LEU A 148 13.59 29.17 -8.68
N PRO A 149 12.94 28.68 -9.74
CA PRO A 149 11.48 28.66 -9.83
C PRO A 149 10.86 27.67 -8.83
N ALA A 150 9.56 27.82 -8.53
CA ALA A 150 8.86 26.82 -7.72
C ALA A 150 8.85 25.46 -8.42
N GLY A 151 9.18 24.39 -7.69
CA GLY A 151 9.31 23.04 -8.22
C GLY A 151 10.28 22.17 -7.42
N GLU A 152 10.48 20.94 -7.89
CA GLU A 152 11.26 19.91 -7.21
C GLU A 152 12.72 20.32 -6.91
N ASP A 153 13.34 21.08 -7.80
CA ASP A 153 14.71 21.57 -7.62
C ASP A 153 14.80 22.60 -6.48
N ARG A 154 13.83 23.53 -6.41
CA ARG A 154 13.76 24.50 -5.31
C ARG A 154 13.48 23.79 -3.99
N ASP A 155 12.57 22.83 -3.97
CA ASP A 155 12.24 22.07 -2.76
C ASP A 155 13.44 21.25 -2.25
N SER A 156 14.16 20.60 -3.16
CA SER A 156 15.37 19.82 -2.85
C SER A 156 16.50 20.73 -2.34
N ALA A 157 16.73 21.86 -3.01
CA ALA A 157 17.72 22.84 -2.55
C ALA A 157 17.36 23.46 -1.20
N LEU A 158 16.07 23.79 -1.00
CA LEU A 158 15.55 24.29 0.28
C LEU A 158 15.78 23.28 1.41
N HIS A 159 15.60 21.99 1.15
CA HIS A 159 15.84 20.94 2.13
C HIS A 159 17.31 20.91 2.60
N GLY A 160 18.27 20.88 1.67
CA GLY A 160 19.69 20.87 1.99
C GLY A 160 20.18 22.14 2.70
N LEU A 161 19.72 23.30 2.22
CA LEU A 161 20.01 24.60 2.84
C LEU A 161 19.43 24.67 4.26
N ALA A 162 18.16 24.33 4.43
CA ALA A 162 17.48 24.39 5.72
C ALA A 162 18.10 23.43 6.74
N ALA A 163 18.52 22.23 6.31
CA ALA A 163 19.26 21.28 7.15
C ALA A 163 20.54 21.87 7.74
N THR A 164 21.27 22.63 6.92
CA THR A 164 22.55 23.19 7.31
C THR A 164 22.36 24.42 8.19
N LEU A 165 21.47 25.34 7.78
CA LEU A 165 21.17 26.52 8.57
C LEU A 165 20.62 26.14 9.96
N ALA A 166 19.73 25.14 10.04
CA ALA A 166 19.12 24.77 11.31
C ALA A 166 20.07 24.13 12.33
N LYS A 167 21.20 23.58 11.88
CA LYS A 167 22.26 23.09 12.80
C LYS A 167 22.94 24.22 13.57
N HIS A 168 22.97 25.43 13.02
CA HIS A 168 23.65 26.58 13.61
C HIS A 168 22.67 27.61 14.18
N ASP A 169 21.65 27.97 13.39
CA ASP A 169 20.60 28.91 13.75
C ASP A 169 19.25 28.46 13.16
N PRO A 170 18.49 27.64 13.91
CA PRO A 170 17.18 27.18 13.46
C PRO A 170 16.13 28.30 13.39
N GLY A 171 16.33 29.42 14.11
CA GLY A 171 15.49 30.60 14.00
C GLY A 171 15.66 31.31 12.66
N ALA A 172 16.92 31.53 12.24
CA ALA A 172 17.24 32.09 10.93
C ALA A 172 16.78 31.16 9.80
N ALA A 173 16.93 29.85 9.95
CA ALA A 173 16.43 28.86 8.99
C ALA A 173 14.90 28.96 8.83
N LEU A 174 14.16 29.05 9.95
CA LEU A 174 12.70 29.20 9.93
C LEU A 174 12.26 30.51 9.27
N GLN A 175 12.90 31.63 9.61
CA GLN A 175 12.62 32.92 8.99
C GLN A 175 12.84 32.86 7.47
N PHE A 176 13.96 32.28 7.04
CA PHE A 176 14.26 32.10 5.62
C PHE A 176 13.17 31.29 4.93
N LEU A 177 12.73 30.14 5.49
CA LEU A 177 11.63 29.36 4.93
C LEU A 177 10.36 30.19 4.77
N GLY A 178 9.98 30.98 5.78
CA GLY A 178 8.82 31.87 5.69
C GLY A 178 8.90 32.89 4.56
N THR A 179 10.10 33.32 4.15
CA THR A 179 10.27 34.24 3.01
C THR A 179 10.11 33.57 1.65
N VAL A 180 10.49 32.30 1.52
CA VAL A 180 10.52 31.58 0.23
C VAL A 180 9.24 30.77 -0.01
N SER A 181 8.57 30.33 1.05
CA SER A 181 7.47 29.36 0.98
C SER A 181 6.07 29.96 1.16
N LYS A 182 5.83 31.23 0.80
CA LYS A 182 4.54 31.94 1.00
C LYS A 182 3.33 31.21 0.37
N GLY A 183 2.78 30.20 1.07
CA GLY A 183 1.62 29.40 0.67
C GLY A 183 1.90 28.09 -0.08
N GLN A 184 3.16 27.69 -0.28
CA GLN A 184 3.51 26.43 -0.96
C GLN A 184 4.23 25.44 -0.03
N THR A 185 4.13 24.16 -0.38
CA THR A 185 4.42 22.98 0.44
C THR A 185 5.92 22.74 0.64
N ALA A 186 6.64 23.64 1.31
CA ALA A 186 8.01 23.41 1.81
C ALA A 186 8.05 22.44 3.01
N SER A 187 7.10 21.50 3.06
CA SER A 187 6.80 20.58 4.16
C SER A 187 8.03 19.80 4.62
N GLY A 188 8.87 19.32 3.69
CA GLY A 188 10.10 18.62 4.02
C GLY A 188 11.14 19.51 4.72
N ALA A 189 11.22 20.79 4.39
CA ALA A 189 12.16 21.72 5.01
C ALA A 189 11.72 22.11 6.43
N TYR A 190 10.42 22.29 6.69
CA TYR A 190 9.90 22.49 8.05
C TYR A 190 10.24 21.31 8.95
N HIS A 191 10.05 20.07 8.48
CA HIS A 191 10.42 18.88 9.26
C HIS A 191 11.90 18.93 9.68
N VAL A 192 12.79 19.19 8.73
CA VAL A 192 14.24 19.23 8.99
C VAL A 192 14.63 20.32 9.97
N VAL A 193 14.10 21.54 9.82
CA VAL A 193 14.41 22.65 10.73
C VAL A 193 13.99 22.30 12.15
N PHE A 194 12.76 21.81 12.33
CA PHE A 194 12.23 21.51 13.67
C PHE A 194 12.82 20.24 14.28
N ASP A 195 13.20 19.24 13.49
CA ASP A 195 13.96 18.08 13.97
C ASP A 195 15.35 18.52 14.49
N ALA A 196 16.10 19.30 13.70
CA ALA A 196 17.41 19.82 14.10
C ALA A 196 17.32 20.78 15.30
N TRP A 197 16.28 21.62 15.34
CA TRP A 197 16.02 22.50 16.48
C TRP A 197 15.70 21.68 17.73
N ALA A 198 14.90 20.62 17.61
CA ALA A 198 14.55 19.77 18.74
C ALA A 198 15.74 18.99 19.31
N VAL A 199 16.76 18.69 18.50
CA VAL A 199 18.03 18.13 18.99
C VAL A 199 18.71 19.12 19.96
N GLN A 200 18.72 20.41 19.62
CA GLN A 200 19.45 21.44 20.37
C GLN A 200 18.65 21.99 21.55
N ASN A 201 17.38 22.29 21.32
CA ASN A 201 16.48 22.89 22.29
C ASN A 201 15.02 22.53 21.96
N PRO A 202 14.51 21.40 22.48
CA PRO A 202 13.18 20.92 22.14
C PRO A 202 12.05 21.79 22.67
N THR A 203 12.21 22.46 23.81
CA THR A 203 11.18 23.37 24.35
C THR A 203 11.02 24.63 23.49
N ALA A 204 12.14 25.21 23.02
CA ALA A 204 12.12 26.34 22.10
C ALA A 204 11.52 25.94 20.75
N ALA A 205 11.94 24.80 20.18
CA ALA A 205 11.37 24.25 18.95
C ALA A 205 9.84 24.06 19.08
N ALA A 206 9.38 23.52 20.20
CA ALA A 206 7.97 23.22 20.41
C ALA A 206 7.12 24.50 20.55
N SER A 207 7.64 25.51 21.25
CA SER A 207 7.02 26.85 21.33
C SER A 207 6.89 27.49 19.95
N GLN A 208 7.95 27.46 19.15
CA GLN A 208 7.97 28.02 17.80
C GLN A 208 7.04 27.26 16.84
N ALA A 209 6.99 25.93 16.94
CA ALA A 209 6.08 25.10 16.15
C ALA A 209 4.62 25.46 16.42
N LEU A 210 4.25 25.66 17.69
CA LEU A 210 2.88 26.09 18.05
C LEU A 210 2.55 27.51 17.57
N GLY A 211 3.54 28.39 17.48
CA GLY A 211 3.42 29.77 16.99
C GLY A 211 3.20 29.89 15.49
N LEU A 212 3.45 28.83 14.70
CA LEU A 212 3.17 28.84 13.27
C LEU A 212 1.67 28.98 12.97
N PRO A 213 1.28 29.61 11.86
CA PRO A 213 -0.09 29.65 11.40
C PRO A 213 -0.68 28.24 11.26
N ARG A 214 -1.96 28.07 11.59
CA ARG A 214 -2.65 26.77 11.45
C ARG A 214 -2.58 26.28 10.00
N GLY A 215 -2.11 25.05 9.82
CA GLY A 215 -1.95 24.42 8.51
C GLY A 215 -0.89 23.32 8.53
N GLN A 216 -0.62 22.73 7.37
CA GLN A 216 0.28 21.57 7.22
C GLN A 216 1.70 21.82 7.77
N ALA A 217 2.27 23.01 7.56
CA ALA A 217 3.60 23.35 8.05
C ALA A 217 3.69 23.30 9.59
N ARG A 218 2.66 23.80 10.28
CA ARG A 218 2.54 23.74 11.74
C ARG A 218 2.46 22.30 12.22
N ASP A 219 1.61 21.50 11.60
CA ASP A 219 1.43 20.11 12.01
C ASP A 219 2.74 19.33 11.85
N ILE A 220 3.43 19.49 10.72
CA ILE A 220 4.74 18.87 10.47
C ILE A 220 5.79 19.32 11.49
N ALA A 221 5.87 20.63 11.78
CA ALA A 221 6.80 21.18 12.75
C ALA A 221 6.58 20.58 14.16
N ILE A 222 5.31 20.47 14.58
CA ILE A 222 4.95 19.88 15.87
C ILE A 222 5.33 18.39 15.89
N HIS A 223 5.00 17.63 14.85
CA HIS A 223 5.31 16.20 14.78
C HIS A 223 6.82 15.93 14.74
N ALA A 224 7.60 16.70 13.97
CA ALA A 224 9.06 16.58 13.91
C ALA A 224 9.68 16.88 15.27
N THR A 225 9.25 17.97 15.91
CA THR A 225 9.74 18.37 17.24
C THR A 225 9.47 17.28 18.29
N VAL A 226 8.23 16.83 18.39
CA VAL A 226 7.84 15.83 19.40
C VAL A 226 8.45 14.47 19.11
N GLY A 227 8.53 14.07 17.83
CA GLY A 227 9.17 12.82 17.45
C GLY A 227 10.63 12.78 17.87
N ARG A 228 11.37 13.87 17.65
CA ARG A 228 12.77 13.96 18.06
C ARG A 228 12.94 14.07 19.57
N TRP A 229 12.15 14.92 20.21
CA TRP A 229 12.18 15.10 21.66
C TRP A 229 11.87 13.79 22.38
N ALA A 230 10.86 13.04 21.93
CA ALA A 230 10.48 11.79 22.58
C ALA A 230 11.49 10.64 22.39
N GLN A 231 12.42 10.75 21.42
CA GLN A 231 13.53 9.79 21.32
C GLN A 231 14.56 9.95 22.45
N THR A 232 14.73 11.18 22.96
CA THR A 232 15.73 11.48 24.00
C THR A 232 15.12 11.63 25.39
N ASP A 233 13.94 12.26 25.48
CA ASP A 233 13.21 12.50 26.73
C ASP A 233 11.69 12.41 26.47
N PRO A 234 11.14 11.18 26.41
CA PRO A 234 9.73 10.96 26.12
C PRO A 234 8.80 11.54 27.19
N GLN A 235 9.20 11.51 28.46
CA GLN A 235 8.39 12.04 29.55
C GLN A 235 8.20 13.56 29.40
N ALA A 236 9.27 14.32 29.14
CA ALA A 236 9.17 15.76 28.94
C ALA A 236 8.38 16.11 27.66
N ALA A 237 8.59 15.35 26.57
CA ALA A 237 7.83 15.53 25.33
C ALA A 237 6.32 15.30 25.53
N ILE A 238 5.94 14.25 26.26
CA ILE A 238 4.54 13.96 26.59
C ILE A 238 3.96 15.01 27.54
N ALA A 239 4.72 15.45 28.54
CA ALA A 239 4.29 16.49 29.47
C ALA A 239 3.97 17.80 28.72
N TRP A 240 4.84 18.21 27.81
CA TRP A 240 4.60 19.36 26.95
C TRP A 240 3.40 19.15 26.02
N ALA A 241 3.34 18.00 25.33
CA ALA A 241 2.23 17.69 24.41
C ALA A 241 0.87 17.72 25.11
N SER A 242 0.83 17.31 26.39
CA SER A 242 -0.38 17.29 27.22
C SER A 242 -0.89 18.70 27.59
N GLN A 243 -0.05 19.73 27.48
CA GLN A 243 -0.41 21.13 27.75
C GLN A 243 -1.02 21.84 26.53
N ILE A 244 -1.01 21.23 25.34
CA ILE A 244 -1.58 21.84 24.13
C ILE A 244 -3.08 22.09 24.35
N PRO A 245 -3.58 23.35 24.23
CA PRO A 245 -4.98 23.66 24.52
C PRO A 245 -5.99 22.95 23.62
N ASP A 246 -5.69 22.89 22.32
CA ASP A 246 -6.55 22.24 21.33
C ASP A 246 -6.58 20.72 21.55
N ALA A 247 -7.75 20.18 21.87
CA ALA A 247 -7.90 18.78 22.26
C ALA A 247 -7.57 17.80 21.12
N ARG A 248 -7.88 18.15 19.87
CA ARG A 248 -7.61 17.29 18.71
C ARG A 248 -6.11 17.21 18.43
N THR A 249 -5.44 18.36 18.40
CA THR A 249 -3.99 18.48 18.25
C THR A 249 -3.28 17.76 19.39
N ARG A 250 -3.66 18.04 20.65
CA ARG A 250 -3.11 17.37 21.84
C ARG A 250 -3.14 15.85 21.71
N ARG A 251 -4.28 15.26 21.36
CA ARG A 251 -4.39 13.79 21.18
C ARG A 251 -3.42 13.25 20.13
N GLY A 252 -3.32 13.89 18.96
CA GLY A 252 -2.42 13.46 17.88
C GLY A 252 -0.94 13.56 18.27
N VAL A 253 -0.57 14.65 18.95
CA VAL A 253 0.81 14.91 19.35
C VAL A 253 1.24 14.00 20.50
N VAL A 254 0.39 13.80 21.51
CA VAL A 254 0.66 12.85 22.60
C VAL A 254 0.81 11.44 22.04
N SER A 255 -0.08 11.00 21.14
CA SER A 255 0.04 9.69 20.50
C SER A 255 1.33 9.55 19.68
N SER A 256 1.76 10.62 19.00
CA SER A 256 3.03 10.63 18.25
C SER A 256 4.24 10.53 19.17
N ALA A 257 4.23 11.20 20.33
CA ALA A 257 5.27 11.08 21.34
C ALA A 257 5.42 9.63 21.82
N TYR A 258 4.30 8.96 22.11
CA TYR A 258 4.29 7.55 22.48
C TYR A 258 4.77 6.62 21.37
N GLY A 259 4.42 6.89 20.11
CA GLY A 259 4.94 6.14 18.97
C GLY A 259 6.46 6.31 18.78
N ALA A 260 6.97 7.54 18.97
CA ALA A 260 8.40 7.80 18.95
C ALA A 260 9.14 7.13 20.12
N TRP A 261 8.57 7.16 21.32
CA TRP A 261 9.08 6.42 22.46
C TRP A 261 9.09 4.92 22.20
N ALA A 262 8.01 4.35 21.66
CA ALA A 262 7.94 2.93 21.33
C ALA A 262 8.96 2.50 20.27
N ASN A 263 9.47 3.44 19.44
CA ASN A 263 10.54 3.16 18.49
C ASN A 263 11.92 3.00 19.16
N SER A 264 12.18 3.74 20.26
CA SER A 264 13.45 3.69 20.99
C SER A 264 13.41 2.69 22.16
N ASP A 265 12.34 2.68 22.94
CA ASP A 265 12.11 1.79 24.08
C ASP A 265 10.66 1.28 24.10
N PRO A 266 10.40 0.16 23.40
CA PRO A 266 9.12 -0.54 23.39
C PRO A 266 8.49 -0.82 24.75
N GLN A 267 9.31 -1.27 25.70
CA GLN A 267 8.81 -1.80 26.98
C GLN A 267 8.37 -0.65 27.87
N ALA A 268 9.21 0.39 27.98
CA ALA A 268 8.87 1.56 28.77
C ALA A 268 7.67 2.31 28.17
N ALA A 269 7.59 2.46 26.84
CA ALA A 269 6.45 3.08 26.17
C ALA A 269 5.14 2.31 26.42
N GLY A 270 5.18 0.98 26.32
CA GLY A 270 4.02 0.13 26.60
C GLY A 270 3.52 0.28 28.04
N ALA A 271 4.43 0.21 29.02
CA ALA A 271 4.08 0.41 30.43
C ALA A 271 3.49 1.80 30.69
N ALA A 272 4.07 2.85 30.09
CA ALA A 272 3.61 4.22 30.26
C ALA A 272 2.23 4.47 29.65
N VAL A 273 1.92 3.91 28.48
CA VAL A 273 0.57 4.02 27.88
C VAL A 273 -0.47 3.32 28.75
N LEU A 274 -0.15 2.16 29.33
CA LEU A 274 -1.08 1.44 30.20
C LEU A 274 -1.37 2.18 31.51
N ALA A 275 -0.43 2.98 31.99
CA ALA A 275 -0.58 3.83 33.18
C ALA A 275 -1.43 5.10 32.93
N LEU A 276 -1.75 5.43 31.67
CA LEU A 276 -2.62 6.57 31.37
C LEU A 276 -4.04 6.32 31.90
N PRO A 277 -4.76 7.38 32.34
CA PRO A 277 -6.18 7.29 32.63
C PRO A 277 -6.99 6.81 31.43
N GLU A 278 -8.08 6.09 31.68
CA GLU A 278 -9.00 5.65 30.63
C GLU A 278 -9.60 6.84 29.88
N GLY A 279 -9.60 6.74 28.55
CA GLY A 279 -10.12 7.79 27.68
C GLY A 279 -9.51 7.76 26.27
N ASP A 280 -9.85 8.75 25.46
CA ASP A 280 -9.41 8.85 24.06
C ASP A 280 -7.90 8.87 23.89
N VAL A 281 -7.19 9.58 24.77
CA VAL A 281 -5.72 9.71 24.71
C VAL A 281 -5.06 8.34 24.89
N ARG A 282 -5.46 7.59 25.93
CA ARG A 282 -4.97 6.23 26.17
C ARG A 282 -5.27 5.31 24.99
N ARG A 283 -6.52 5.32 24.49
CA ARG A 283 -6.93 4.48 23.34
C ARG A 283 -6.07 4.74 22.10
N GLN A 284 -5.87 6.02 21.75
CA GLN A 284 -5.09 6.40 20.57
C GLN A 284 -3.61 6.11 20.75
N ALA A 285 -3.03 6.43 21.92
CA ALA A 285 -1.63 6.12 22.22
C ALA A 285 -1.37 4.62 22.19
N LEU A 286 -2.26 3.81 22.77
CA LEU A 286 -2.18 2.35 22.78
C LEU A 286 -2.22 1.76 21.38
N SER A 287 -3.15 2.22 20.54
CA SER A 287 -3.21 1.80 19.13
C SER A 287 -1.90 2.10 18.39
N THR A 288 -1.35 3.31 18.55
CA THR A 288 -0.08 3.71 17.93
C THR A 288 1.10 2.89 18.44
N VAL A 289 1.22 2.69 19.76
CA VAL A 289 2.31 1.89 20.33
C VAL A 289 2.21 0.45 19.84
N VAL A 290 1.04 -0.20 19.95
CA VAL A 290 0.87 -1.58 19.47
C VAL A 290 1.22 -1.70 17.98
N HIS A 291 0.81 -0.74 17.15
CA HIS A 291 1.17 -0.73 15.74
C HIS A 291 2.70 -0.62 15.54
N THR A 292 3.36 0.33 16.20
CA THR A 292 4.82 0.49 16.13
C THR A 292 5.56 -0.77 16.60
N LEU A 293 5.09 -1.38 17.68
CA LEU A 293 5.66 -2.61 18.22
C LEU A 293 5.47 -3.78 17.27
N GLY A 294 4.29 -3.94 16.66
CA GLY A 294 4.01 -5.04 15.72
C GLY A 294 5.06 -5.16 14.62
N PHE A 295 5.57 -4.04 14.09
CA PHE A 295 6.62 -4.06 13.06
C PHE A 295 8.04 -4.32 13.60
N ARG A 296 8.36 -3.85 14.81
CA ARG A 296 9.74 -3.88 15.35
C ARG A 296 9.98 -5.07 16.26
N ASP A 297 9.07 -5.26 17.21
CA ASP A 297 9.09 -6.27 18.25
C ASP A 297 7.66 -6.83 18.44
N PRO A 298 7.25 -7.78 17.59
CA PRO A 298 5.95 -8.42 17.70
C PRO A 298 5.69 -9.04 19.08
N THR A 299 6.73 -9.53 19.76
CA THR A 299 6.60 -10.16 21.08
C THR A 299 6.20 -9.12 22.13
N ALA A 300 6.83 -7.94 22.11
CA ALA A 300 6.42 -6.83 22.97
C ALA A 300 4.98 -6.36 22.65
N ALA A 301 4.61 -6.33 21.36
CA ALA A 301 3.26 -5.98 20.94
C ALA A 301 2.20 -6.95 21.47
N VAL A 302 2.48 -8.26 21.46
CA VAL A 302 1.60 -9.30 22.02
C VAL A 302 1.41 -9.10 23.52
N LYS A 303 2.49 -8.94 24.29
CA LYS A 303 2.41 -8.71 25.75
C LYS A 303 1.58 -7.47 26.10
N LEU A 304 1.69 -6.41 25.30
CA LEU A 304 0.89 -5.20 25.48
C LEU A 304 -0.59 -5.45 25.16
N THR A 305 -0.86 -6.23 24.11
CA THR A 305 -2.23 -6.57 23.67
C THR A 305 -2.95 -7.50 24.65
N GLU A 306 -2.23 -8.36 25.37
CA GLU A 306 -2.77 -9.20 26.45
C GLU A 306 -3.33 -8.41 27.63
N GLN A 307 -2.76 -7.23 27.89
CA GLN A 307 -3.19 -6.31 28.95
C GLN A 307 -4.37 -5.42 28.53
N MET A 308 -4.81 -5.52 27.28
CA MET A 308 -5.96 -4.76 26.78
C MET A 308 -7.29 -5.44 27.17
N PRO A 309 -8.33 -4.65 27.49
CA PRO A 309 -9.68 -5.18 27.63
C PRO A 309 -10.13 -5.91 26.35
N ALA A 310 -10.92 -6.98 26.51
CA ALA A 310 -11.52 -7.67 25.38
C ALA A 310 -12.43 -6.72 24.58
N GLY A 311 -12.38 -6.80 23.26
CA GLY A 311 -13.18 -5.97 22.36
C GLY A 311 -12.50 -5.68 21.03
N GLN A 312 -13.16 -4.87 20.20
CA GLN A 312 -12.73 -4.60 18.83
C GLN A 312 -11.30 -4.04 18.73
N ALA A 313 -10.90 -3.15 19.65
CA ALA A 313 -9.57 -2.55 19.64
C ALA A 313 -8.46 -3.61 19.86
N ARG A 314 -8.70 -4.56 20.76
CA ARG A 314 -7.79 -5.69 20.99
C ARG A 314 -7.74 -6.61 19.78
N ASN A 315 -8.89 -6.95 19.21
CA ASN A 315 -8.95 -7.83 18.02
C ASN A 315 -8.20 -7.21 16.83
N GLN A 316 -8.36 -5.90 16.60
CA GLN A 316 -7.63 -5.19 15.55
C GLN A 316 -6.13 -5.17 15.80
N ALA A 317 -5.70 -4.94 17.05
CA ALA A 317 -4.31 -5.03 17.44
C ALA A 317 -3.71 -6.42 17.15
N GLN A 318 -4.42 -7.49 17.54
CA GLN A 318 -3.99 -8.87 17.30
C GLN A 318 -3.79 -9.15 15.80
N MET A 319 -4.72 -8.68 14.96
CA MET A 319 -4.63 -8.81 13.50
C MET A 319 -3.47 -8.00 12.90
N ASN A 320 -3.23 -6.79 13.38
CA ASN A 320 -2.11 -5.95 12.92
C ASN A 320 -0.74 -6.58 13.29
N ILE A 321 -0.64 -7.17 14.48
CA ILE A 321 0.56 -7.90 14.90
C ILE A 321 0.76 -9.13 14.03
N ALA A 322 -0.27 -9.96 13.86
CA ALA A 322 -0.19 -11.17 13.04
C ALA A 322 0.22 -10.84 11.59
N SER A 323 -0.34 -9.77 11.01
CA SER A 323 -0.03 -9.37 9.64
C SER A 323 1.38 -8.84 9.43
N SER A 324 1.88 -8.01 10.35
CA SER A 324 3.28 -7.56 10.30
C SER A 324 4.25 -8.71 10.55
N TRP A 325 3.94 -9.58 11.52
CA TRP A 325 4.81 -10.70 11.89
C TRP A 325 4.87 -11.78 10.82
N ALA A 326 3.75 -12.17 10.22
CA ALA A 326 3.68 -13.25 9.24
C ALA A 326 4.55 -13.00 7.99
N ASN A 327 4.79 -11.74 7.63
CA ASN A 327 5.67 -11.39 6.51
C ASN A 327 7.17 -11.55 6.83
N LYS A 328 7.55 -11.49 8.11
CA LYS A 328 8.96 -11.55 8.56
C LYS A 328 9.33 -12.91 9.11
N ASP A 329 8.42 -13.50 9.90
CA ASP A 329 8.58 -14.79 10.56
C ASP A 329 7.19 -15.45 10.68
N PRO A 330 6.75 -16.17 9.62
CA PRO A 330 5.44 -16.79 9.61
C PRO A 330 5.29 -17.91 10.64
N GLN A 331 6.36 -18.59 11.02
CA GLN A 331 6.31 -19.65 12.03
C GLN A 331 6.01 -19.08 13.42
N ALA A 332 6.66 -17.98 13.80
CA ALA A 332 6.38 -17.32 15.06
C ALA A 332 4.98 -16.67 15.08
N ALA A 333 4.55 -16.08 13.95
CA ALA A 333 3.18 -15.57 13.81
C ALA A 333 2.13 -16.69 13.94
N ALA A 334 2.42 -17.88 13.42
CA ALA A 334 1.57 -19.07 13.53
C ALA A 334 1.47 -19.58 14.98
N ALA A 335 2.60 -19.65 15.69
CA ALA A 335 2.60 -19.99 17.11
C ALA A 335 1.74 -19.02 17.94
N TYR A 336 1.86 -17.73 17.67
CA TYR A 336 1.01 -16.69 18.28
C TYR A 336 -0.47 -16.86 17.92
N ALA A 337 -0.80 -17.10 16.65
CA ALA A 337 -2.17 -17.33 16.21
C ALA A 337 -2.81 -18.53 16.95
N THR A 338 -2.04 -19.62 17.12
CA THR A 338 -2.49 -20.80 17.85
C THR A 338 -2.67 -20.55 19.35
N SER A 339 -1.87 -19.66 19.95
CA SER A 339 -1.95 -19.35 21.39
C SER A 339 -3.10 -18.41 21.76
N LEU A 340 -3.76 -17.77 20.79
CA LEU A 340 -4.90 -16.91 21.07
C LEU A 340 -6.08 -17.70 21.68
N PRO A 341 -6.86 -17.11 22.61
CA PRO A 341 -8.08 -17.73 23.11
C PRO A 341 -9.10 -17.99 21.99
N PRO A 342 -9.93 -19.05 22.08
CA PRO A 342 -11.01 -19.30 21.12
C PRO A 342 -11.96 -18.10 20.92
N GLY A 343 -12.35 -17.84 19.68
CA GLY A 343 -13.27 -16.76 19.27
C GLY A 343 -12.87 -16.12 17.93
N ASP A 344 -13.73 -15.24 17.41
CA ASP A 344 -13.63 -14.68 16.05
C ASP A 344 -12.25 -14.09 15.69
N SER A 345 -11.58 -13.48 16.68
CA SER A 345 -10.25 -12.88 16.49
C SER A 345 -9.19 -13.95 16.20
N ARG A 346 -9.20 -15.06 16.95
CA ARG A 346 -8.30 -16.20 16.72
C ARG A 346 -8.54 -16.80 15.35
N GLU A 347 -9.79 -17.03 14.98
CA GLU A 347 -10.15 -17.62 13.69
C GLU A 347 -9.65 -16.74 12.53
N SER A 348 -9.90 -15.43 12.61
CA SER A 348 -9.44 -14.46 11.62
C SER A 348 -7.92 -14.42 11.50
N VAL A 349 -7.21 -14.44 12.63
CA VAL A 349 -5.75 -14.43 12.68
C VAL A 349 -5.16 -15.72 12.12
N LEU A 350 -5.72 -16.89 12.45
CA LEU A 350 -5.29 -18.19 11.93
C LEU A 350 -5.40 -18.24 10.40
N ILE A 351 -6.54 -17.84 9.85
CA ILE A 351 -6.79 -17.81 8.40
C ILE A 351 -5.84 -16.83 7.69
N TYR A 352 -5.60 -15.66 8.29
CA TYR A 352 -4.65 -14.70 7.74
C TYR A 352 -3.23 -15.23 7.72
N VAL A 353 -2.73 -15.76 8.85
CA VAL A 353 -1.37 -16.31 8.92
C VAL A 353 -1.21 -17.48 7.95
N ALA A 354 -2.22 -18.35 7.82
CA ALA A 354 -2.22 -19.43 6.84
C ALA A 354 -2.01 -18.93 5.40
N SER A 355 -2.80 -17.96 4.96
CA SER A 355 -2.68 -17.38 3.61
C SER A 355 -1.37 -16.63 3.41
N SER A 356 -0.93 -15.85 4.39
CA SER A 356 0.32 -15.09 4.30
C SER A 356 1.55 -15.98 4.31
N TRP A 357 1.56 -17.04 5.12
CA TRP A 357 2.63 -18.03 5.13
C TRP A 357 2.64 -18.82 3.83
N ALA A 358 1.47 -19.22 3.32
CA ALA A 358 1.40 -19.98 2.07
C ALA A 358 1.98 -19.24 0.86
N ARG A 359 1.98 -17.91 0.86
CA ARG A 359 2.66 -17.08 -0.15
C ARG A 359 4.19 -17.18 -0.09
N ILE A 360 4.76 -17.46 1.07
CA ILE A 360 6.20 -17.55 1.32
C ILE A 360 6.67 -19.00 1.20
N ASP A 361 6.02 -19.91 1.91
CA ASP A 361 6.30 -21.34 1.93
C ASP A 361 5.00 -22.11 2.14
N THR A 362 4.42 -22.59 1.04
CA THR A 362 3.15 -23.31 1.07
C THR A 362 3.22 -24.63 1.82
N ASN A 363 4.32 -25.39 1.68
CA ASN A 363 4.45 -26.70 2.31
C ASN A 363 4.51 -26.56 3.83
N ALA A 364 5.29 -25.60 4.34
CA ALA A 364 5.36 -25.32 5.77
C ALA A 364 4.01 -24.81 6.31
N ALA A 365 3.33 -23.92 5.57
CA ALA A 365 2.01 -23.42 5.94
C ALA A 365 0.98 -24.56 6.04
N LEU A 366 0.91 -25.44 5.04
CA LEU A 366 -0.01 -26.60 5.05
C LEU A 366 0.33 -27.58 6.18
N ALA A 367 1.62 -27.83 6.44
CA ALA A 367 2.04 -28.68 7.55
C ALA A 367 1.59 -28.12 8.92
N TRP A 368 1.63 -26.80 9.11
CA TRP A 368 1.08 -26.16 10.30
C TRP A 368 -0.45 -26.20 10.34
N ILE A 369 -1.14 -25.91 9.24
CA ILE A 369 -2.60 -25.98 9.14
C ILE A 369 -3.11 -27.37 9.53
N GLU A 370 -2.40 -28.43 9.13
CA GLU A 370 -2.79 -29.80 9.46
C GLU A 370 -2.73 -30.13 10.96
N GLN A 371 -1.99 -29.35 11.76
CA GLN A 371 -1.91 -29.47 13.22
C GLN A 371 -3.04 -28.73 13.96
N LEU A 372 -3.81 -27.88 13.25
CA LEU A 372 -4.94 -27.18 13.85
C LEU A 372 -6.08 -28.17 14.21
N PRO A 373 -6.94 -27.84 15.20
CA PRO A 373 -8.14 -28.62 15.49
C PRO A 373 -8.99 -28.83 14.24
N ASP A 374 -9.61 -30.00 14.11
CA ASP A 374 -10.42 -30.32 12.94
C ASP A 374 -11.80 -29.63 13.02
N ASP A 375 -11.82 -28.36 12.63
CA ASP A 375 -12.98 -27.47 12.65
C ASP A 375 -13.07 -26.62 11.37
N ASP A 376 -14.07 -25.73 11.32
CA ASP A 376 -14.29 -24.81 10.21
C ASP A 376 -13.10 -23.87 9.98
N THR A 377 -12.37 -23.51 11.04
CA THR A 377 -11.20 -22.64 10.94
C THR A 377 -10.08 -23.35 10.20
N LYS A 378 -9.80 -24.62 10.50
CA LYS A 378 -8.81 -25.42 9.75
C LYS A 378 -9.18 -25.52 8.28
N ARG A 379 -10.46 -25.79 7.97
CA ARG A 379 -10.95 -25.86 6.58
C ARG A 379 -10.79 -24.53 5.85
N ASN A 380 -11.12 -23.41 6.48
CA ASN A 380 -11.00 -22.07 5.92
C ASN A 380 -9.55 -21.62 5.74
N ALA A 381 -8.68 -21.94 6.71
CA ALA A 381 -7.25 -21.67 6.64
C ALA A 381 -6.59 -22.45 5.50
N ARG A 382 -6.91 -23.74 5.37
CA ARG A 382 -6.47 -24.59 4.25
C ARG A 382 -6.95 -24.04 2.92
N HIS A 383 -8.25 -23.74 2.82
CA HIS A 383 -8.82 -23.15 1.62
C HIS A 383 -8.06 -21.89 1.20
N SER A 384 -7.81 -20.97 2.14
CA SER A 384 -7.09 -19.72 1.89
C SER A 384 -5.63 -19.94 1.46
N ALA A 385 -4.93 -20.90 2.08
CA ALA A 385 -3.57 -21.27 1.72
C ALA A 385 -3.48 -21.89 0.32
N VAL A 386 -4.40 -22.81 -0.02
CA VAL A 386 -4.46 -23.46 -1.32
C VAL A 386 -4.86 -22.48 -2.42
N GLN A 387 -5.76 -21.53 -2.14
CA GLN A 387 -6.07 -20.44 -3.07
C GLN A 387 -4.85 -19.58 -3.36
N GLN A 388 -4.04 -19.28 -2.34
CA GLN A 388 -2.81 -18.51 -2.54
C GLN A 388 -1.77 -19.30 -3.35
N TRP A 389 -1.68 -20.61 -3.13
CA TRP A 389 -0.82 -21.50 -3.91
C TRP A 389 -1.27 -21.62 -5.36
N GLY A 390 -2.58 -21.69 -5.59
CA GLY A 390 -3.18 -21.77 -6.93
C GLY A 390 -2.82 -20.60 -7.85
N GLN A 391 -2.49 -19.45 -7.28
CA GLN A 391 -2.03 -18.28 -8.04
C GLN A 391 -0.61 -18.43 -8.60
N THR A 392 0.25 -19.21 -7.94
CA THR A 392 1.66 -19.37 -8.31
C THR A 392 1.95 -20.72 -8.95
N ASP A 393 1.32 -21.79 -8.47
CA ASP A 393 1.46 -23.16 -8.97
C ASP A 393 0.10 -23.89 -8.86
N PRO A 394 -0.82 -23.63 -9.82
CA PRO A 394 -2.16 -24.23 -9.80
C PRO A 394 -2.13 -25.75 -9.90
N GLN A 395 -1.19 -26.33 -10.63
CA GLN A 395 -1.12 -27.78 -10.80
C GLN A 395 -0.76 -28.47 -9.49
N ALA A 396 0.27 -27.98 -8.77
CA ALA A 396 0.66 -28.58 -7.49
C ALA A 396 -0.43 -28.38 -6.42
N ALA A 397 -1.11 -27.24 -6.41
CA ALA A 397 -2.26 -26.97 -5.53
C ALA A 397 -3.42 -27.95 -5.76
N ILE A 398 -3.71 -28.23 -7.04
CA ILE A 398 -4.71 -29.22 -7.45
C ILE A 398 -4.29 -30.64 -7.03
N ASP A 399 -3.05 -31.04 -7.31
CA ASP A 399 -2.54 -32.37 -6.98
C ASP A 399 -2.60 -32.63 -5.47
N TYR A 400 -2.28 -31.61 -4.67
CA TYR A 400 -2.46 -31.63 -3.22
C TYR A 400 -3.92 -31.89 -2.84
N LEU A 401 -4.86 -31.07 -3.34
CA LEU A 401 -6.30 -31.22 -3.05
C LEU A 401 -6.81 -32.61 -3.43
N MET A 402 -6.40 -33.13 -4.59
CA MET A 402 -6.80 -34.45 -5.06
C MET A 402 -6.28 -35.58 -4.16
N LYS A 403 -5.05 -35.44 -3.65
CA LYS A 403 -4.37 -36.47 -2.84
C LYS A 403 -4.80 -36.48 -1.38
N THR A 404 -4.91 -35.31 -0.75
CA THR A 404 -5.08 -35.22 0.72
C THR A 404 -6.51 -34.91 1.15
N HIS A 405 -7.36 -34.39 0.25
CA HIS A 405 -8.72 -33.97 0.55
C HIS A 405 -9.73 -34.54 -0.45
N PRO A 406 -9.97 -35.87 -0.45
CA PRO A 406 -10.93 -36.49 -1.35
C PRO A 406 -12.36 -35.95 -1.16
N GLU A 407 -12.69 -35.37 -0.01
CA GLU A 407 -13.93 -34.60 0.20
C GLU A 407 -14.06 -33.41 -0.75
N ALA A 408 -12.96 -32.77 -1.17
CA ALA A 408 -12.98 -31.69 -2.14
C ALA A 408 -13.56 -32.15 -3.49
N GLN A 409 -13.54 -33.45 -3.79
CA GLN A 409 -14.13 -34.05 -4.99
C GLN A 409 -15.65 -34.25 -4.84
N LYS A 410 -16.16 -34.40 -3.61
CA LYS A 410 -17.57 -34.72 -3.31
C LYS A 410 -18.49 -33.50 -3.40
N ASP A 411 -18.01 -32.33 -2.98
CA ASP A 411 -18.77 -31.07 -2.99
C ASP A 411 -18.61 -30.30 -4.30
N SER A 412 -18.79 -31.00 -5.43
CA SER A 412 -18.69 -30.43 -6.78
C SER A 412 -17.33 -29.82 -7.14
N GLY A 413 -16.28 -30.09 -6.36
CA GLY A 413 -14.96 -29.54 -6.63
C GLY A 413 -14.75 -28.11 -6.14
N GLY A 414 -15.55 -27.53 -5.23
CA GLY A 414 -15.56 -26.07 -4.98
C GLY A 414 -14.19 -25.36 -4.95
N THR A 415 -13.24 -25.83 -4.13
CA THR A 415 -11.88 -25.29 -4.10
C THR A 415 -11.07 -25.65 -5.35
N LEU A 416 -11.21 -26.88 -5.87
CA LEU A 416 -10.56 -27.34 -7.11
C LEU A 416 -10.99 -26.49 -8.32
N ALA A 417 -12.29 -26.19 -8.45
CA ALA A 417 -12.87 -25.39 -9.52
C ALA A 417 -12.36 -23.94 -9.45
N GLN A 418 -12.24 -23.37 -8.25
CA GLN A 418 -11.66 -22.04 -8.09
C GLN A 418 -10.19 -21.99 -8.51
N VAL A 419 -9.38 -22.98 -8.11
CA VAL A 419 -7.96 -23.05 -8.53
C VAL A 419 -7.86 -23.29 -10.04
N ALA A 420 -8.69 -24.17 -10.61
CA ALA A 420 -8.75 -24.41 -12.04
C ALA A 420 -9.16 -23.17 -12.85
N GLY A 421 -10.13 -22.40 -12.35
CA GLY A 421 -10.52 -21.11 -12.93
C GLY A 421 -9.40 -20.07 -12.86
N GLN A 422 -8.64 -20.04 -11.75
CA GLN A 422 -7.45 -19.17 -11.64
C GLN A 422 -6.35 -19.61 -12.61
N TRP A 423 -6.09 -20.90 -12.72
CA TRP A 423 -5.16 -21.45 -13.70
C TRP A 423 -5.52 -20.98 -15.11
N ALA A 424 -6.81 -21.06 -15.46
CA ALA A 424 -7.29 -20.67 -16.77
C ALA A 424 -7.13 -19.18 -17.11
N ARG A 425 -7.01 -18.30 -16.10
CA ARG A 425 -6.71 -16.87 -16.34
C ARG A 425 -5.29 -16.65 -16.86
N ASN A 426 -4.36 -17.54 -16.51
CA ASN A 426 -2.96 -17.44 -16.90
C ASN A 426 -2.63 -18.38 -18.07
N ASP A 427 -3.12 -19.63 -18.03
CA ASP A 427 -2.91 -20.65 -19.05
C ASP A 427 -4.18 -21.52 -19.22
N PRO A 428 -5.15 -21.06 -20.05
CA PRO A 428 -6.40 -21.78 -20.28
C PRO A 428 -6.18 -23.13 -20.96
N GLN A 429 -5.16 -23.26 -21.81
CA GLN A 429 -4.92 -24.50 -22.55
C GLN A 429 -4.49 -25.63 -21.62
N GLN A 430 -3.56 -25.35 -20.70
CA GLN A 430 -3.14 -26.35 -19.71
C GLN A 430 -4.25 -26.69 -18.73
N ALA A 431 -4.99 -25.69 -18.23
CA ALA A 431 -6.13 -25.92 -17.34
C ALA A 431 -7.20 -26.83 -17.98
N LEU A 432 -7.50 -26.61 -19.27
CA LEU A 432 -8.42 -27.46 -20.04
C LEU A 432 -7.87 -28.87 -20.26
N ALA A 433 -6.60 -29.00 -20.63
CA ALA A 433 -5.96 -30.30 -20.83
C ALA A 433 -6.02 -31.13 -19.55
N TRP A 434 -5.72 -30.53 -18.40
CA TRP A 434 -5.85 -31.17 -17.10
C TRP A 434 -7.29 -31.55 -16.77
N ALA A 435 -8.24 -30.60 -16.87
CA ALA A 435 -9.62 -30.86 -16.49
C ALA A 435 -10.24 -32.01 -17.31
N ARG A 436 -9.88 -32.14 -18.59
CA ARG A 436 -10.34 -33.24 -19.47
C ARG A 436 -9.86 -34.63 -19.03
N GLN A 437 -8.76 -34.73 -18.29
CA GLN A 437 -8.22 -36.00 -17.80
C GLN A 437 -8.94 -36.53 -16.55
N ILE A 438 -9.74 -35.70 -15.88
CA ILE A 438 -10.50 -36.11 -14.70
C ILE A 438 -11.49 -37.19 -15.08
N GLY A 439 -11.49 -38.34 -14.39
CA GLY A 439 -12.33 -39.49 -14.72
C GLY A 439 -13.81 -39.34 -14.32
N ASP A 440 -14.09 -38.64 -13.23
CA ASP A 440 -15.45 -38.35 -12.76
C ASP A 440 -16.12 -37.32 -13.68
N GLU A 441 -17.25 -37.69 -14.28
CA GLU A 441 -17.94 -36.85 -15.28
C GLU A 441 -18.54 -35.57 -14.68
N LYS A 442 -19.10 -35.65 -13.47
CA LYS A 442 -19.73 -34.50 -12.80
C LYS A 442 -18.66 -33.49 -12.39
N LEU A 443 -17.58 -33.97 -11.76
CA LEU A 443 -16.45 -33.12 -11.39
C LEU A 443 -15.80 -32.50 -12.62
N ARG A 444 -15.55 -33.30 -13.67
CA ARG A 444 -15.02 -32.81 -14.96
C ARG A 444 -15.86 -31.68 -15.53
N GLY A 445 -17.18 -31.86 -15.61
CA GLY A 445 -18.10 -30.85 -16.13
C GLY A 445 -18.06 -29.55 -15.32
N ASN A 446 -18.01 -29.63 -14.00
CA ASN A 446 -17.91 -28.46 -13.12
C ASN A 446 -16.58 -27.70 -13.28
N LEU A 447 -15.46 -28.43 -13.36
CA LEU A 447 -14.14 -27.84 -13.57
C LEU A 447 -14.05 -27.13 -14.92
N LEU A 448 -14.51 -27.79 -15.99
CA LEU A 448 -14.56 -27.19 -17.31
C LEU A 448 -15.50 -25.98 -17.36
N GLY A 449 -16.63 -26.01 -16.64
CA GLY A 449 -17.52 -24.86 -16.50
C GLY A 449 -16.88 -23.66 -15.78
N SER A 450 -16.07 -23.92 -14.74
CA SER A 450 -15.34 -22.86 -14.02
C SER A 450 -14.20 -22.25 -14.84
N ILE A 451 -13.52 -23.10 -15.63
CA ILE A 451 -12.53 -22.68 -16.62
C ILE A 451 -13.20 -21.82 -17.69
N ALA A 452 -14.32 -22.28 -18.28
CA ALA A 452 -15.10 -21.52 -19.27
C ALA A 452 -15.50 -20.15 -18.72
N GLY A 453 -16.05 -20.12 -17.50
CA GLY A 453 -16.39 -18.87 -16.82
C GLY A 453 -15.19 -17.94 -16.72
N SER A 454 -14.01 -18.45 -16.35
CA SER A 454 -12.81 -17.63 -16.21
C SER A 454 -12.25 -17.14 -17.54
N MET A 455 -12.42 -17.90 -18.62
CA MET A 455 -12.07 -17.47 -19.97
C MET A 455 -13.01 -16.38 -20.49
N ALA A 456 -14.26 -16.30 -20.01
CA ALA A 456 -15.20 -15.26 -20.42
C ALA A 456 -14.75 -13.83 -20.11
N ASP A 457 -13.78 -13.67 -19.20
CA ASP A 457 -13.17 -12.36 -18.89
C ASP A 457 -12.27 -11.86 -20.05
N SER A 458 -11.67 -12.76 -20.84
CA SER A 458 -10.68 -12.43 -21.89
C SER A 458 -11.08 -12.88 -23.30
N ASP A 459 -11.71 -14.05 -23.42
CA ASP A 459 -12.21 -14.64 -24.67
C ASP A 459 -13.60 -15.28 -24.46
N PRO A 460 -14.68 -14.49 -24.51
CA PRO A 460 -16.04 -14.99 -24.43
C PRO A 460 -16.40 -15.98 -25.55
N ALA A 461 -15.79 -15.88 -26.73
CA ALA A 461 -16.14 -16.75 -27.86
C ALA A 461 -15.64 -18.17 -27.60
N GLU A 462 -14.42 -18.32 -27.12
CA GLU A 462 -13.87 -19.61 -26.72
C GLU A 462 -14.61 -20.19 -25.51
N ALA A 463 -14.96 -19.36 -24.52
CA ALA A 463 -15.76 -19.78 -23.37
C ALA A 463 -17.14 -20.36 -23.78
N VAL A 464 -17.81 -19.72 -24.74
CA VAL A 464 -19.08 -20.22 -25.29
C VAL A 464 -18.91 -21.53 -26.05
N SER A 465 -17.85 -21.65 -26.86
CA SER A 465 -17.55 -22.89 -27.58
C SER A 465 -17.35 -24.07 -26.63
N LEU A 466 -16.71 -23.83 -25.49
CA LEU A 466 -16.48 -24.84 -24.48
C LEU A 466 -17.78 -25.32 -23.82
N ILE A 467 -18.74 -24.42 -23.57
CA ILE A 467 -20.06 -24.80 -23.01
C ILE A 467 -20.74 -25.85 -23.89
N SER A 468 -20.72 -25.68 -25.21
CA SER A 468 -21.34 -26.62 -26.14
C SER A 468 -20.70 -28.02 -26.13
N GLN A 469 -19.49 -28.14 -25.61
CA GLN A 469 -18.76 -29.41 -25.48
C GLN A 469 -18.99 -30.10 -24.13
N LEU A 470 -19.68 -29.44 -23.18
CA LEU A 470 -19.96 -30.02 -21.87
C LEU A 470 -21.16 -30.97 -21.90
N PRO A 471 -21.22 -31.96 -20.98
CA PRO A 471 -22.42 -32.75 -20.77
C PRO A 471 -23.63 -31.86 -20.48
N PRO A 472 -24.85 -32.19 -20.96
CA PRO A 472 -26.04 -31.37 -20.76
C PRO A 472 -26.29 -30.96 -19.31
N ALA A 473 -25.98 -31.86 -18.36
CA ALA A 473 -26.11 -31.61 -16.92
C ALA A 473 -25.23 -30.46 -16.40
N SER A 474 -24.11 -30.16 -17.06
CA SER A 474 -23.16 -29.10 -16.67
C SER A 474 -23.29 -27.83 -17.50
N GLN A 475 -24.02 -27.87 -18.62
CA GLN A 475 -24.18 -26.72 -19.51
C GLN A 475 -24.89 -25.55 -18.82
N SER A 476 -25.89 -25.82 -17.97
CA SER A 476 -26.66 -24.76 -17.31
C SER A 476 -25.81 -23.93 -16.35
N ASP A 477 -25.04 -24.58 -15.48
CA ASP A 477 -24.17 -23.91 -14.52
C ASP A 477 -23.00 -23.21 -15.19
N ALA A 478 -22.41 -23.82 -16.22
CA ALA A 478 -21.35 -23.21 -17.02
C ALA A 478 -21.86 -21.97 -17.78
N ALA A 479 -23.05 -22.05 -18.38
CA ALA A 479 -23.66 -20.93 -19.09
C ALA A 479 -23.96 -19.76 -18.16
N ALA A 480 -24.45 -20.03 -16.94
CA ALA A 480 -24.65 -19.00 -15.91
C ALA A 480 -23.33 -18.33 -15.50
N GLN A 481 -22.25 -19.10 -15.30
CA GLN A 481 -20.94 -18.56 -14.93
C GLN A 481 -20.34 -17.67 -16.02
N VAL A 482 -20.37 -18.12 -17.28
CA VAL A 482 -19.92 -17.35 -18.44
C VAL A 482 -20.77 -16.08 -18.61
N ALA A 483 -22.10 -16.19 -18.56
CA ALA A 483 -22.99 -15.02 -18.63
C ALA A 483 -22.71 -13.99 -17.53
N SER A 484 -22.51 -14.44 -16.29
CA SER A 484 -22.28 -13.54 -15.16
C SER A 484 -20.98 -12.74 -15.31
N ARG A 485 -19.90 -13.40 -15.74
CA ARG A 485 -18.61 -12.74 -15.93
C ARG A 485 -18.58 -11.88 -17.19
N TRP A 486 -19.11 -12.38 -18.30
CA TRP A 486 -19.22 -11.59 -19.52
C TRP A 486 -20.07 -10.35 -19.29
N ALA A 487 -21.23 -10.48 -18.64
CA ALA A 487 -22.10 -9.33 -18.35
C ALA A 487 -21.52 -8.35 -17.33
N ALA A 488 -20.51 -8.74 -16.55
CA ALA A 488 -19.80 -7.81 -15.69
C ALA A 488 -18.97 -6.80 -16.52
N ASN A 489 -18.53 -7.17 -17.73
CA ASN A 489 -17.71 -6.33 -18.61
C ASN A 489 -18.52 -5.75 -19.79
N ASP A 490 -19.34 -6.59 -20.44
CA ASP A 490 -20.18 -6.21 -21.59
C ASP A 490 -21.54 -6.95 -21.52
N PRO A 491 -22.52 -6.38 -20.78
CA PRO A 491 -23.82 -7.00 -20.61
C PRO A 491 -24.65 -7.01 -21.90
N ALA A 492 -24.38 -6.10 -22.85
CA ALA A 492 -25.08 -6.08 -24.14
C ALA A 492 -24.64 -7.24 -25.03
N ALA A 493 -23.34 -7.51 -25.14
CA ALA A 493 -22.83 -8.67 -25.86
C ALA A 493 -23.26 -9.98 -25.21
N ALA A 494 -23.18 -10.08 -23.88
CA ALA A 494 -23.68 -11.25 -23.14
C ALA A 494 -25.18 -11.47 -23.39
N GLY A 495 -25.98 -10.40 -23.38
CA GLY A 495 -27.41 -10.43 -23.68
C GLY A 495 -27.74 -10.85 -25.11
N ALA A 496 -26.88 -10.51 -26.09
CA ALA A 496 -27.02 -10.97 -27.47
C ALA A 496 -26.74 -12.47 -27.60
N TRP A 497 -25.74 -12.99 -26.88
CA TRP A 497 -25.44 -14.42 -26.81
C TRP A 497 -26.62 -15.25 -26.26
N ILE A 498 -27.37 -14.73 -25.29
CA ILE A 498 -28.61 -15.39 -24.79
C ILE A 498 -29.61 -15.66 -25.92
N GLY A 499 -29.67 -14.80 -26.94
CA GLY A 499 -30.54 -14.99 -28.11
C GLY A 499 -30.12 -16.15 -29.02
N GLN A 500 -28.86 -16.59 -28.94
CA GLN A 500 -28.28 -17.66 -29.76
C GLN A 500 -28.39 -19.04 -29.11
N LEU A 501 -28.63 -19.09 -27.79
CA LEU A 501 -28.79 -20.35 -27.07
C LEU A 501 -30.16 -20.99 -27.39
N PRO A 502 -30.23 -22.33 -27.54
CA PRO A 502 -31.50 -23.05 -27.59
C PRO A 502 -32.35 -22.79 -26.34
N GLU A 503 -33.67 -22.80 -26.47
CA GLU A 503 -34.56 -22.76 -25.29
C GLU A 503 -34.28 -23.93 -24.35
N GLY A 504 -34.24 -23.65 -23.05
CA GLY A 504 -33.93 -24.63 -22.00
C GLY A 504 -33.29 -24.00 -20.76
N ASP A 505 -32.82 -24.86 -19.86
CA ASP A 505 -32.29 -24.45 -18.56
C ASP A 505 -31.03 -23.58 -18.68
N ALA A 506 -30.13 -23.91 -19.63
CA ALA A 506 -28.91 -23.15 -19.83
C ALA A 506 -29.17 -21.71 -20.28
N ARG A 507 -30.10 -21.51 -21.22
CA ARG A 507 -30.51 -20.18 -21.66
C ARG A 507 -31.18 -19.39 -20.54
N SER A 508 -32.07 -20.03 -19.79
CA SER A 508 -32.75 -19.39 -18.66
C SER A 508 -31.79 -19.00 -17.54
N SER A 509 -30.81 -19.85 -17.22
CA SER A 509 -29.81 -19.58 -16.17
C SER A 509 -28.79 -18.52 -16.58
N ALA A 510 -28.38 -18.51 -17.84
CA ALA A 510 -27.54 -17.46 -18.40
C ALA A 510 -28.29 -16.12 -18.43
N ALA A 511 -29.55 -16.09 -18.91
CA ALA A 511 -30.39 -14.88 -18.93
C ALA A 511 -30.60 -14.30 -17.52
N ARG A 512 -30.85 -15.15 -16.52
CA ARG A 512 -30.94 -14.75 -15.11
C ARG A 512 -29.66 -14.05 -14.64
N SER A 513 -28.50 -14.61 -15.00
CA SER A 513 -27.19 -14.07 -14.61
C SER A 513 -26.89 -12.72 -15.28
N VAL A 514 -27.18 -12.60 -16.59
CA VAL A 514 -27.06 -11.32 -17.31
C VAL A 514 -27.99 -10.27 -16.69
N ALA A 515 -29.27 -10.61 -16.44
CA ALA A 515 -30.23 -9.68 -15.86
C ALA A 515 -29.79 -9.14 -14.50
N ALA A 516 -29.29 -10.02 -13.62
CA ALA A 516 -28.82 -9.63 -12.30
C ALA A 516 -27.60 -8.70 -12.36
N GLN A 517 -26.63 -8.99 -13.24
CA GLN A 517 -25.45 -8.15 -13.40
C GLN A 517 -25.79 -6.81 -14.03
N TRP A 518 -26.56 -6.82 -15.11
CA TRP A 518 -26.95 -5.61 -15.81
C TRP A 518 -27.79 -4.70 -14.92
N ALA A 519 -28.74 -5.24 -14.16
CA ALA A 519 -29.56 -4.45 -13.24
C ALA A 519 -28.74 -3.70 -12.18
N ARG A 520 -27.64 -4.29 -11.70
CA ARG A 520 -26.73 -3.66 -10.74
C ARG A 520 -25.90 -2.53 -11.35
N GLN A 521 -25.55 -2.66 -12.63
CA GLN A 521 -24.72 -1.67 -13.33
C GLN A 521 -25.53 -0.54 -13.94
N ASP A 522 -26.58 -0.89 -14.68
CA ASP A 522 -27.49 0.02 -15.37
C ASP A 522 -28.89 -0.61 -15.47
N PRO A 523 -29.78 -0.31 -14.49
CA PRO A 523 -31.12 -0.88 -14.47
C PRO A 523 -31.98 -0.42 -15.65
N VAL A 524 -31.73 0.75 -16.24
CA VAL A 524 -32.53 1.28 -17.36
C VAL A 524 -32.17 0.57 -18.66
N ALA A 525 -30.87 0.37 -18.92
CA ALA A 525 -30.44 -0.42 -20.06
C ALA A 525 -30.88 -1.89 -19.95
N ALA A 526 -30.87 -2.44 -18.73
CA ALA A 526 -31.35 -3.79 -18.47
C ALA A 526 -32.83 -3.96 -18.83
N THR A 527 -33.71 -2.99 -18.49
CA THR A 527 -35.12 -3.04 -18.89
C THR A 527 -35.29 -3.06 -20.41
N GLY A 528 -34.51 -2.27 -21.15
CA GLY A 528 -34.55 -2.27 -22.62
C GLY A 528 -34.11 -3.60 -23.25
N TRP A 529 -33.27 -4.39 -22.57
CA TRP A 529 -32.97 -5.77 -23.00
C TRP A 529 -34.10 -6.74 -22.64
N LEU A 530 -34.68 -6.64 -21.44
CA LEU A 530 -35.82 -7.49 -21.00
C LEU A 530 -37.07 -7.33 -21.88
N GLU A 531 -37.34 -6.13 -22.39
CA GLU A 531 -38.46 -5.87 -23.32
C GLU A 531 -38.31 -6.58 -24.66
N ARG A 532 -37.07 -6.84 -25.09
CA ARG A 532 -36.76 -7.50 -26.36
C ARG A 532 -36.74 -9.03 -26.26
N LEU A 533 -36.77 -9.58 -25.05
CA LEU A 533 -36.84 -11.03 -24.87
C LEU A 533 -38.24 -11.55 -25.24
N PRO A 534 -38.35 -12.66 -25.99
CA PRO A 534 -39.63 -13.30 -26.24
C PRO A 534 -40.33 -13.75 -24.94
N ALA A 535 -41.66 -13.74 -24.93
CA ALA A 535 -42.42 -14.28 -23.81
C ALA A 535 -42.13 -15.78 -23.62
N GLY A 536 -41.81 -16.20 -22.39
CA GLY A 536 -41.46 -17.58 -22.07
C GLY A 536 -40.59 -17.69 -20.82
N ALA A 537 -40.15 -18.92 -20.51
CA ALA A 537 -39.39 -19.23 -19.30
C ALA A 537 -38.09 -18.42 -19.17
N THR A 538 -37.37 -18.21 -20.28
CA THR A 538 -36.14 -17.41 -20.31
C THR A 538 -36.39 -15.96 -19.88
N ARG A 539 -37.44 -15.31 -20.41
CA ARG A 539 -37.80 -13.94 -20.03
C ARG A 539 -38.28 -13.87 -18.58
N ASP A 540 -39.13 -14.80 -18.16
CA ASP A 540 -39.64 -14.87 -16.79
C ASP A 540 -38.48 -15.00 -15.78
N ALA A 541 -37.48 -15.84 -16.07
CA ALA A 541 -36.29 -16.00 -15.24
C ALA A 541 -35.41 -14.73 -15.20
N ALA A 542 -35.25 -14.04 -16.34
CA ALA A 542 -34.49 -12.80 -16.42
C ALA A 542 -35.18 -11.65 -15.66
N VAL A 543 -36.50 -11.49 -15.85
CA VAL A 543 -37.31 -10.51 -15.11
C VAL A 543 -37.22 -10.79 -13.62
N SER A 544 -37.34 -12.06 -13.20
CA SER A 544 -37.22 -12.42 -11.79
C SER A 544 -35.90 -11.95 -11.16
N ALA A 545 -34.77 -12.22 -11.82
CA ALA A 545 -33.46 -11.75 -11.37
C ALA A 545 -33.33 -10.22 -11.36
N PHE A 546 -33.87 -9.53 -12.37
CA PHE A 546 -33.90 -8.07 -12.39
C PHE A 546 -34.63 -7.51 -11.17
N THR A 547 -35.83 -8.04 -10.86
CA THR A 547 -36.61 -7.56 -9.71
C THR A 547 -35.93 -7.83 -8.36
N GLN A 548 -35.09 -8.86 -8.27
CA GLN A 548 -34.29 -9.14 -7.06
C GLN A 548 -33.26 -8.05 -6.78
N GLN A 549 -32.70 -7.42 -7.82
CA GLN A 549 -31.75 -6.32 -7.67
C GLN A 549 -32.48 -4.98 -7.55
N ALA A 550 -33.50 -4.75 -8.38
CA ALA A 550 -34.20 -3.47 -8.44
C ALA A 550 -35.00 -3.14 -7.18
N VAL A 551 -35.48 -4.14 -6.42
CA VAL A 551 -36.30 -3.92 -5.21
C VAL A 551 -35.58 -3.13 -4.12
N GLU A 552 -34.24 -3.18 -4.06
CA GLU A 552 -33.49 -2.40 -3.08
C GLU A 552 -33.57 -0.90 -3.34
N SER A 553 -33.67 -0.47 -4.61
CA SER A 553 -33.76 0.94 -5.00
C SER A 553 -35.19 1.38 -5.32
N ASP A 554 -35.94 0.55 -6.03
CA ASP A 554 -37.28 0.84 -6.56
C ASP A 554 -38.21 -0.40 -6.42
N PRO A 555 -38.81 -0.60 -5.23
CA PRO A 555 -39.75 -1.69 -5.00
C PRO A 555 -40.99 -1.67 -5.88
N GLU A 556 -41.49 -0.47 -6.24
CA GLU A 556 -42.70 -0.32 -7.04
C GLU A 556 -42.46 -0.70 -8.50
N GLY A 557 -41.37 -0.20 -9.09
CA GLY A 557 -40.93 -0.60 -10.43
C GLY A 557 -40.59 -2.09 -10.51
N ALA A 558 -39.93 -2.64 -9.48
CA ALA A 558 -39.69 -4.08 -9.39
C ALA A 558 -41.00 -4.88 -9.38
N ALA A 559 -42.02 -4.43 -8.65
CA ALA A 559 -43.33 -5.09 -8.61
C ALA A 559 -44.08 -4.99 -9.94
N ALA A 560 -43.98 -3.85 -10.64
CA ALA A 560 -44.54 -3.68 -11.98
C ALA A 560 -43.92 -4.69 -12.96
N TRP A 561 -42.59 -4.83 -12.93
CA TRP A 561 -41.86 -5.83 -13.74
C TRP A 561 -42.24 -7.27 -13.39
N ALA A 562 -42.31 -7.62 -12.11
CA ALA A 562 -42.76 -8.94 -11.65
C ALA A 562 -44.16 -9.27 -12.19
N SER A 563 -45.04 -8.28 -12.30
CA SER A 563 -46.40 -8.48 -12.83
C SER A 563 -46.42 -8.86 -14.33
N THR A 564 -45.31 -8.65 -15.06
CA THR A 564 -45.17 -9.04 -16.48
C THR A 564 -44.69 -10.48 -16.68
N ILE A 565 -44.38 -11.20 -15.60
CA ILE A 565 -43.99 -12.61 -15.63
C ILE A 565 -45.20 -13.45 -16.05
N ALA A 566 -45.04 -14.28 -17.08
CA ALA A 566 -46.14 -15.07 -17.65
C ALA A 566 -46.55 -16.20 -16.71
N ASN A 567 -45.58 -16.94 -16.18
CA ASN A 567 -45.81 -18.02 -15.22
C ASN A 567 -46.38 -17.46 -13.89
N GLN A 568 -47.59 -17.89 -13.53
CA GLN A 568 -48.30 -17.39 -12.36
C GLN A 568 -47.60 -17.72 -11.03
N ASP A 569 -46.97 -18.90 -10.92
CA ASP A 569 -46.30 -19.32 -9.69
C ASP A 569 -45.01 -18.51 -9.47
N VAL A 570 -44.24 -18.30 -10.54
CA VAL A 570 -43.04 -17.45 -10.50
C VAL A 570 -43.42 -16.00 -10.19
N ARG A 571 -44.44 -15.46 -10.86
CA ARG A 571 -44.97 -14.11 -10.62
C ARG A 571 -45.38 -13.91 -9.17
N ASN A 572 -46.16 -14.85 -8.63
CA ASN A 572 -46.65 -14.76 -7.26
C ASN A 572 -45.51 -14.85 -6.24
N THR A 573 -44.54 -15.73 -6.49
CA THR A 573 -43.35 -15.88 -5.64
C THR A 573 -42.53 -14.58 -5.60
N ASP A 574 -42.30 -13.95 -6.75
CA ASP A 574 -41.56 -12.70 -6.83
C ASP A 574 -42.30 -11.54 -6.20
N LEU A 575 -43.59 -11.38 -6.48
CA LEU A 575 -44.42 -10.34 -5.86
C LEU A 575 -44.42 -10.46 -4.34
N GLU A 576 -44.50 -11.67 -3.81
CA GLU A 576 -44.46 -11.89 -2.37
C GLU A 576 -43.09 -11.55 -1.77
N ARG A 577 -41.99 -11.95 -2.43
CA ARG A 577 -40.63 -11.61 -2.00
C ARG A 577 -40.43 -10.09 -1.96
N ILE A 578 -40.84 -9.40 -3.03
CA ILE A 578 -40.77 -7.94 -3.14
C ILE A 578 -41.57 -7.30 -2.01
N ALA A 579 -42.81 -7.75 -1.79
CA ALA A 579 -43.65 -7.24 -0.70
C ALA A 579 -42.98 -7.38 0.68
N ARG A 580 -42.37 -8.54 0.96
CA ARG A 580 -41.68 -8.81 2.23
C ARG A 580 -40.45 -7.92 2.43
N GLN A 581 -39.64 -7.73 1.39
CA GLN A 581 -38.47 -6.85 1.46
C GLN A 581 -38.89 -5.39 1.59
N TRP A 582 -39.90 -4.96 0.83
CA TRP A 582 -40.46 -3.61 0.92
C TRP A 582 -41.03 -3.35 2.31
N LEU A 583 -41.79 -4.27 2.90
CA LEU A 583 -42.31 -4.14 4.27
C LEU A 583 -41.23 -3.94 5.34
N ARG A 584 -40.03 -4.49 5.15
CA ARG A 584 -38.88 -4.29 6.06
C ARG A 584 -38.25 -2.91 5.89
N LYS A 585 -38.26 -2.38 4.66
CA LYS A 585 -37.64 -1.09 4.31
C LYS A 585 -38.57 0.09 4.58
N ASP A 586 -39.79 0.01 4.08
CA ASP A 586 -40.85 1.00 4.24
C ASP A 586 -42.19 0.28 4.38
N LYS A 587 -42.59 0.08 5.64
CA LYS A 587 -43.82 -0.64 5.98
C LYS A 587 -45.06 0.05 5.45
N THR A 588 -45.14 1.37 5.53
CA THR A 588 -46.36 2.12 5.19
C THR A 588 -46.60 2.12 3.68
N ALA A 589 -45.56 2.42 2.90
CA ALA A 589 -45.64 2.39 1.44
C ALA A 589 -45.97 0.97 0.94
N ALA A 590 -45.31 -0.05 1.47
CA ALA A 590 -45.57 -1.43 1.11
C ALA A 590 -47.01 -1.86 1.46
N GLN A 591 -47.54 -1.49 2.63
CA GLN A 591 -48.92 -1.77 3.02
C GLN A 591 -49.93 -1.13 2.08
N ASN A 592 -49.71 0.13 1.69
CA ASN A 592 -50.57 0.82 0.74
C ASN A 592 -50.58 0.12 -0.61
N TRP A 593 -49.40 -0.21 -1.14
CA TRP A 593 -49.28 -0.95 -2.39
C TRP A 593 -49.94 -2.35 -2.31
N ILE A 594 -49.68 -3.13 -1.26
CA ILE A 594 -50.31 -4.46 -1.06
C ILE A 594 -51.83 -4.35 -1.06
N ASN A 595 -52.40 -3.36 -0.37
CA ASN A 595 -53.84 -3.18 -0.27
C ASN A 595 -54.46 -2.79 -1.62
N GLN A 596 -53.82 -1.90 -2.37
CA GLN A 596 -54.34 -1.34 -3.63
C GLN A 596 -54.03 -2.19 -4.86
N SER A 597 -52.98 -3.01 -4.82
CA SER A 597 -52.54 -3.83 -5.94
C SER A 597 -53.56 -4.92 -6.28
N LYS A 598 -53.86 -5.03 -7.58
CA LYS A 598 -54.64 -6.12 -8.17
C LYS A 598 -53.79 -7.36 -8.48
N ALA A 599 -52.47 -7.21 -8.49
CA ALA A 599 -51.53 -8.31 -8.73
C ALA A 599 -51.35 -9.20 -7.50
N ILE A 600 -51.74 -8.73 -6.31
CA ILE A 600 -51.67 -9.48 -5.05
C ILE A 600 -53.02 -10.12 -4.75
N SER A 601 -53.05 -11.45 -4.64
CA SER A 601 -54.27 -12.21 -4.31
C SER A 601 -54.72 -11.97 -2.86
N ALA A 602 -55.99 -12.24 -2.55
CA ALA A 602 -56.51 -12.09 -1.19
C ALA A 602 -55.75 -12.95 -0.16
N GLU A 603 -55.41 -14.18 -0.54
CA GLU A 603 -54.63 -15.12 0.27
C GLU A 603 -53.23 -14.58 0.53
N MET A 604 -52.59 -13.98 -0.48
CA MET A 604 -51.28 -13.38 -0.34
C MET A 604 -51.33 -12.14 0.55
N LYS A 605 -52.37 -11.29 0.45
CA LYS A 605 -52.60 -10.16 1.38
C LYS A 605 -52.70 -10.66 2.82
N GLN A 606 -53.45 -11.74 3.06
CA GLN A 606 -53.61 -12.32 4.40
C GLN A 606 -52.30 -12.85 4.98
N ARG A 607 -51.43 -13.47 4.16
CA ARG A 607 -50.09 -13.92 4.56
C ARG A 607 -49.12 -12.77 4.86
N LEU A 608 -49.17 -11.71 4.06
CA LEU A 608 -48.25 -10.58 4.18
C LEU A 608 -48.65 -9.59 5.29
N LEU A 609 -49.95 -9.48 5.56
CA LEU A 609 -50.53 -8.58 6.56
C LEU A 609 -51.36 -9.38 7.57
N PRO A 610 -50.74 -10.24 8.39
CA PRO A 610 -51.47 -10.99 9.41
C PRO A 610 -52.17 -10.01 10.37
N LYS A 611 -53.47 -10.22 10.60
CA LYS A 611 -54.23 -9.47 11.61
C LYS A 611 -53.62 -9.78 12.98
N LYS A 612 -53.26 -8.73 13.72
CA LYS A 612 -52.83 -8.83 15.12
C LYS A 612 -54.00 -9.23 16.01
#